data_AF-A0A7C3FJM1-F1
#
_entry.id   AF-A0A7C3FJM1-F1
#
_cell.length_a   1.000
_cell.length_b   1.000
_cell.length_c   1.000
_cell.angle_alpha   90.00
_cell.angle_beta   90.00
_cell.angle_gamma   90.00
#
_symmetry.space_group_name_H-M   'P 1'
#
loop_
_entity.id
_entity.type
_entity.pdbx_description
1 polymer ?
#
loop_
_entity_poly.entity_id
_entity_poly.type
_entity_poly.pdbx_seq_one_letter_code
_entity_poly.pdbx_strand_id
1 'polypeptide(L)'
;MKNNLRRVSTQTLQNWLLDSFLLITMVAVTLSGIYFLFFPSGFQGGRNPYFHMKILFERESWDLIHTWTGVVIIIAIIVHILLHWNWVVNVPRRYHKLLTCRGSTKNPIALLNLIVDVLAAVLFLMTAVSGIVLLFLPGGRMTSQIVMLYLTKSTWDIIHTWSGIGVIILVVVHLIIHWCWVRKVTHKILSRNHEAPDLGLTETN
;
A
#
# COMPACT_ATOMS: atom_id res chain seq x y z
N MET A 1 -37.35 -22.12 -11.24
CA MET A 1 -36.87 -21.14 -10.23
C MET A 1 -35.59 -20.52 -10.77
N LYS A 2 -35.58 -19.20 -11.06
CA LYS A 2 -34.38 -18.52 -11.57
C LYS A 2 -33.31 -18.52 -10.46
N ASN A 3 -32.18 -19.17 -10.73
CA ASN A 3 -31.04 -19.18 -9.83
C ASN A 3 -30.52 -17.75 -9.62
N ASN A 4 -30.90 -17.14 -8.48
CA ASN A 4 -30.27 -15.94 -7.95
C ASN A 4 -28.85 -16.27 -7.46
N LEU A 5 -27.97 -16.67 -8.37
CA LEU A 5 -26.54 -16.82 -8.07
C LEU A 5 -26.05 -15.47 -7.54
N ARG A 6 -25.67 -15.47 -6.25
CA ARG A 6 -25.39 -14.26 -5.46
C ARG A 6 -24.17 -13.52 -6.02
N ARG A 7 -24.41 -12.65 -7.01
CA ARG A 7 -23.42 -11.74 -7.59
C ARG A 7 -22.83 -10.86 -6.47
N VAL A 8 -21.50 -10.81 -6.34
CA VAL A 8 -20.86 -9.77 -5.52
C VAL A 8 -21.28 -8.41 -6.04
N SER A 9 -21.56 -7.45 -5.16
CA SER A 9 -21.96 -6.12 -5.60
C SER A 9 -20.83 -5.48 -6.42
N THR A 10 -21.20 -4.62 -7.37
CA THR A 10 -20.24 -3.88 -8.20
C THR A 10 -19.26 -3.10 -7.33
N GLN A 11 -19.75 -2.48 -6.25
CA GLN A 11 -18.92 -1.78 -5.28
C GLN A 11 -17.92 -2.70 -4.57
N THR A 12 -18.33 -3.89 -4.11
CA THR A 12 -17.39 -4.84 -3.49
C THR A 12 -16.34 -5.32 -4.48
N LEU A 13 -16.70 -5.54 -5.74
CA LEU A 13 -15.74 -5.90 -6.79
C LEU A 13 -14.75 -4.75 -7.05
N GLN A 14 -15.22 -3.51 -7.15
CA GLN A 14 -14.38 -2.34 -7.37
C GLN A 14 -13.38 -2.13 -6.22
N ASN A 15 -13.85 -2.23 -4.97
CA ASN A 15 -12.99 -2.15 -3.80
C ASN A 15 -11.92 -3.25 -3.82
N TRP A 16 -12.33 -4.50 -4.09
CA TRP A 16 -11.40 -5.62 -4.17
C TRP A 16 -10.35 -5.43 -5.28
N LEU A 17 -10.74 -4.92 -6.45
CA LEU A 17 -9.80 -4.64 -7.55
C LEU A 17 -8.81 -3.54 -7.18
N LEU A 18 -9.29 -2.44 -6.57
CA LEU A 18 -8.42 -1.35 -6.14
C LEU A 18 -7.45 -1.80 -5.05
N ASP A 19 -7.93 -2.54 -4.04
CA ASP A 19 -7.11 -3.04 -2.95
C ASP A 19 -6.07 -4.06 -3.45
N SER A 20 -6.43 -4.88 -4.43
CA SER A 20 -5.48 -5.81 -5.09
C SER A 20 -4.40 -5.06 -5.86
N PHE A 21 -4.78 -4.02 -6.60
CA PHE A 21 -3.85 -3.16 -7.33
C PHE A 21 -2.90 -2.41 -6.38
N LEU A 22 -3.43 -1.87 -5.28
CA LEU A 22 -2.64 -1.26 -4.21
C LEU A 22 -1.65 -2.23 -3.60
N LEU A 23 -2.07 -3.46 -3.30
CA LEU A 23 -1.20 -4.47 -2.72
C LEU A 23 -0.05 -4.84 -3.66
N ILE A 24 -0.33 -5.06 -4.95
CA ILE A 24 0.70 -5.37 -5.95
C ILE A 24 1.70 -4.21 -6.08
N THR A 25 1.20 -2.97 -6.15
CA THR A 25 2.05 -1.78 -6.21
C THR A 25 2.90 -1.62 -4.95
N MET A 26 2.31 -1.87 -3.77
CA MET A 26 2.99 -1.87 -2.48
C MET A 26 4.12 -2.89 -2.44
N VAL A 27 3.91 -4.10 -2.97
CA VAL A 27 4.95 -5.12 -3.05
C VAL A 27 6.10 -4.65 -3.95
N ALA A 28 5.81 -4.07 -5.12
CA ALA A 28 6.86 -3.60 -6.04
C ALA A 28 7.71 -2.44 -5.44
N VAL A 29 7.06 -1.44 -4.82
CA VAL A 29 7.78 -0.32 -4.17
C VAL A 29 8.56 -0.79 -2.93
N THR A 30 8.02 -1.75 -2.18
CA THR A 30 8.66 -2.31 -0.99
C THR A 30 9.89 -3.14 -1.36
N LEU A 31 9.79 -4.03 -2.36
CA LEU A 31 10.92 -4.86 -2.78
C LEU A 31 12.07 -4.01 -3.34
N SER A 32 11.75 -3.00 -4.13
CA SER A 32 12.74 -2.04 -4.64
C SER A 32 13.34 -1.16 -3.53
N GLY A 33 12.55 -0.75 -2.53
CA GLY A 33 13.05 -0.02 -1.36
C GLY A 33 13.97 -0.87 -0.49
N ILE A 34 13.61 -2.14 -0.25
CA ILE A 34 14.45 -3.12 0.46
C ILE A 34 15.79 -3.31 -0.26
N TYR A 35 15.80 -3.37 -1.59
CA TYR A 35 17.03 -3.41 -2.35
C TYR A 35 17.97 -2.25 -2.00
N PHE A 36 17.45 -1.01 -1.89
CA PHE A 36 18.27 0.15 -1.53
C PHE A 36 18.75 0.18 -0.08
N LEU A 37 18.05 -0.46 0.86
CA LEU A 37 18.50 -0.61 2.24
C LEU A 37 19.76 -1.48 2.35
N PHE A 38 19.87 -2.53 1.54
CA PHE A 38 20.99 -3.46 1.59
C PHE A 38 22.10 -3.16 0.57
N PHE A 39 21.77 -2.49 -0.53
CA PHE A 39 22.69 -2.18 -1.62
C PHE A 39 22.80 -0.65 -1.86
N PRO A 40 23.42 0.09 -0.92
CA PRO A 40 23.57 1.53 -1.05
C PRO A 40 24.49 1.89 -2.22
N SER A 41 24.30 3.10 -2.74
CA SER A 41 25.11 3.63 -3.85
C SER A 41 26.61 3.68 -3.52
N GLY A 42 27.45 3.43 -4.52
CA GLY A 42 28.91 3.51 -4.44
C GLY A 42 29.53 3.92 -5.78
N PHE A 43 30.85 3.80 -5.93
CA PHE A 43 31.56 4.04 -7.18
C PHE A 43 32.36 2.80 -7.58
N GLN A 44 32.55 2.59 -8.88
CA GLN A 44 33.35 1.49 -9.42
C GLN A 44 34.80 1.62 -8.94
N GLY A 45 35.33 0.57 -8.31
CA GLY A 45 36.67 0.58 -7.70
C GLY A 45 36.75 1.20 -6.28
N GLY A 46 35.61 1.59 -5.70
CA GLY A 46 35.53 2.07 -4.32
C GLY A 46 35.39 0.96 -3.27
N ARG A 47 35.33 1.35 -1.99
CA ARG A 47 35.08 0.43 -0.85
C ARG A 47 33.67 -0.18 -0.83
N ASN A 48 32.90 -0.10 -1.92
CA ASN A 48 31.59 -0.75 -2.02
C ASN A 48 31.75 -2.08 -2.78
N PRO A 49 31.85 -3.22 -2.09
CA PRO A 49 31.97 -4.53 -2.74
C PRO A 49 30.72 -4.87 -3.56
N TYR A 50 29.60 -4.16 -3.31
CA TYR A 50 28.32 -4.42 -3.95
C TYR A 50 28.05 -3.56 -5.19
N PHE A 51 29.03 -2.79 -5.68
CA PHE A 51 28.81 -1.86 -6.80
C PHE A 51 28.27 -2.55 -8.07
N HIS A 52 28.68 -3.78 -8.35
CA HIS A 52 28.22 -4.56 -9.51
C HIS A 52 27.13 -5.58 -9.15
N MET A 53 26.51 -5.48 -7.97
CA MET A 53 25.48 -6.45 -7.55
C MET A 53 24.23 -6.31 -8.40
N LYS A 54 23.93 -7.39 -9.13
CA LYS A 54 22.73 -7.56 -9.91
C LYS A 54 21.86 -8.63 -9.25
N ILE A 55 20.76 -8.20 -8.64
CA ILE A 55 19.71 -9.10 -8.13
C ILE A 55 18.51 -8.89 -9.03
N LEU A 56 18.22 -9.85 -9.91
CA LEU A 56 17.18 -9.80 -10.97
C LEU A 56 17.39 -8.69 -12.02
N PHE A 57 17.48 -7.43 -11.59
CA PHE A 57 17.67 -6.26 -12.43
C PHE A 57 18.91 -5.45 -12.03
N GLU A 58 19.25 -4.50 -12.89
CA GLU A 58 20.31 -3.52 -12.61
C GLU A 58 19.82 -2.46 -11.62
N ARG A 59 20.76 -1.78 -10.96
CA ARG A 59 20.43 -0.75 -9.96
C ARG A 59 19.51 0.33 -10.53
N GLU A 60 19.74 0.74 -11.78
CA GLU A 60 18.90 1.73 -12.48
C GLU A 60 17.47 1.21 -12.67
N SER A 61 17.30 -0.06 -13.03
CA SER A 61 15.96 -0.65 -13.13
C SER A 61 15.25 -0.70 -11.78
N TRP A 62 15.97 -1.02 -10.69
CA TRP A 62 15.42 -0.95 -9.34
C TRP A 62 15.01 0.47 -8.94
N ASP A 63 15.77 1.48 -9.37
CA ASP A 63 15.48 2.90 -9.16
C ASP A 63 14.18 3.29 -9.89
N LEU A 64 14.08 2.94 -11.18
CA LEU A 64 12.87 3.16 -11.97
C LEU A 64 11.65 2.47 -11.35
N ILE A 65 11.79 1.22 -10.91
CA ILE A 65 10.71 0.50 -10.21
C ILE A 65 10.30 1.29 -8.97
N HIS A 66 11.24 1.65 -8.10
CA HIS A 66 10.93 2.34 -6.85
C HIS A 66 10.25 3.69 -7.08
N THR A 67 10.81 4.51 -7.96
CA THR A 67 10.28 5.85 -8.25
C THR A 67 8.89 5.77 -8.86
N TRP A 68 8.70 5.00 -9.93
CA TRP A 68 7.41 4.99 -10.63
C TRP A 68 6.33 4.25 -9.86
N THR A 69 6.65 3.16 -9.17
CA THR A 69 5.67 2.50 -8.28
C THR A 69 5.35 3.36 -7.06
N GLY A 70 6.30 4.16 -6.57
CA GLY A 70 6.07 5.20 -5.57
C GLY A 70 5.09 6.28 -6.03
N VAL A 71 5.22 6.78 -7.26
CA VAL A 71 4.24 7.73 -7.83
C VAL A 71 2.86 7.08 -7.98
N VAL A 72 2.81 5.85 -8.51
CA VAL A 72 1.55 5.11 -8.69
C VAL A 72 0.85 4.86 -7.37
N ILE A 73 1.57 4.48 -6.31
CA ILE A 73 0.94 4.18 -5.01
C ILE A 73 0.38 5.43 -4.34
N ILE A 74 1.01 6.59 -4.51
CA ILE A 74 0.48 7.88 -4.04
C ILE A 74 -0.88 8.16 -4.71
N ILE A 75 -0.94 8.04 -6.03
CA ILE A 75 -2.18 8.26 -6.80
C ILE A 75 -3.26 7.24 -6.39
N ALA A 76 -2.90 5.96 -6.29
CA ALA A 76 -3.83 4.89 -5.94
C ALA A 76 -4.40 5.06 -4.52
N ILE A 77 -3.59 5.53 -3.55
CA ILE A 77 -4.05 5.80 -2.19
C ILE A 77 -5.02 6.98 -2.15
N ILE A 78 -4.81 8.03 -2.95
CA ILE A 78 -5.78 9.12 -3.09
C ILE A 78 -7.12 8.57 -3.56
N VAL A 79 -7.13 7.74 -4.60
CA VAL A 79 -8.35 7.10 -5.12
C VAL A 79 -9.00 6.21 -4.04
N HIS A 80 -8.21 5.42 -3.31
CA HIS A 80 -8.71 4.58 -2.22
C HIS A 80 -9.38 5.40 -1.12
N ILE A 81 -8.77 6.50 -0.68
CA ILE A 81 -9.38 7.39 0.33
C ILE A 81 -10.71 7.96 -0.20
N LEU A 82 -10.77 8.38 -1.46
CA LEU A 82 -12.00 8.90 -2.07
C LEU A 82 -13.12 7.86 -2.10
N LEU A 83 -12.83 6.61 -2.48
CA LEU A 83 -13.84 5.54 -2.47
C LEU A 83 -14.28 5.16 -1.05
N HIS A 84 -13.38 5.28 -0.07
CA HIS A 84 -13.64 4.97 1.33
C HIS A 84 -14.09 6.18 2.17
N TRP A 85 -14.40 7.33 1.55
CA TRP A 85 -14.69 8.59 2.25
C TRP A 85 -15.79 8.46 3.33
N ASN A 86 -16.85 7.72 3.04
CA ASN A 86 -17.92 7.47 4.01
C ASN A 86 -17.42 6.74 5.25
N TRP A 87 -16.48 5.81 5.12
CA TRP A 87 -15.87 5.13 6.25
C TRP A 87 -14.98 6.10 7.04
N VAL A 88 -14.14 6.87 6.33
CA VAL A 88 -13.20 7.87 6.91
C VAL A 88 -13.93 8.86 7.81
N VAL A 89 -15.09 9.36 7.38
CA VAL A 89 -15.86 10.35 8.14
C VAL A 89 -16.69 9.69 9.26
N ASN A 90 -17.28 8.52 9.01
CA ASN A 90 -18.28 7.96 9.93
C ASN A 90 -17.68 7.11 11.06
N VAL A 91 -16.58 6.38 10.83
CA VAL A 91 -16.01 5.47 11.84
C VAL A 91 -15.43 6.23 13.04
N PRO A 92 -14.61 7.28 12.85
CA PRO A 92 -14.10 8.07 13.98
C PRO A 92 -15.24 8.71 14.79
N ARG A 93 -16.27 9.23 14.12
CA ARG A 93 -17.46 9.83 14.77
C ARG A 93 -18.22 8.81 15.62
N ARG A 94 -18.42 7.59 15.11
CA ARG A 94 -19.06 6.50 15.87
C ARG A 94 -18.24 6.14 17.09
N TYR A 95 -16.92 6.03 16.95
CA TYR A 95 -16.05 5.65 18.05
C TYR A 95 -15.95 6.74 19.13
N HIS A 96 -15.88 8.02 18.72
CA HIS A 96 -15.94 9.15 19.64
C HIS A 96 -17.21 9.12 20.50
N LYS A 97 -18.38 8.86 19.90
CA LYS A 97 -19.65 8.72 20.65
C LYS A 97 -19.60 7.57 21.66
N LEU A 98 -18.99 6.43 21.31
CA LEU A 98 -18.81 5.30 22.23
C LEU A 98 -17.85 5.61 23.40
N LEU A 99 -16.89 6.52 23.20
CA LEU A 99 -15.99 6.98 24.26
C LEU A 99 -16.65 8.00 25.19
N THR A 100 -17.55 8.85 24.67
CA THR A 100 -18.23 9.89 25.45
C THR A 100 -19.48 9.41 26.16
N CYS A 101 -20.16 8.37 25.65
CA CYS A 101 -21.36 7.81 26.28
C CYS A 101 -20.99 6.76 27.34
N ARG A 102 -21.33 7.04 28.60
CA ARG A 102 -21.06 6.16 29.75
C ARG A 102 -21.93 4.90 29.64
N GLY A 103 -21.31 3.71 29.57
CA GLY A 103 -22.01 2.41 29.60
C GLY A 103 -21.94 1.55 28.33
N SER A 104 -21.20 1.96 27.28
CA SER A 104 -21.06 1.14 26.07
C SER A 104 -19.88 0.16 26.13
N THR A 105 -20.10 -1.08 25.69
CA THR A 105 -19.04 -2.09 25.53
C THR A 105 -18.13 -1.73 24.37
N LYS A 106 -16.85 -1.43 24.66
CA LYS A 106 -15.86 -1.12 23.62
C LYS A 106 -15.48 -2.40 22.88
N ASN A 107 -15.52 -2.37 21.54
CA ASN A 107 -14.94 -3.43 20.72
C ASN A 107 -13.43 -3.13 20.54
N PRO A 108 -12.51 -3.88 21.19
CA PRO A 108 -11.08 -3.59 21.14
C PRO A 108 -10.49 -3.79 19.73
N ILE A 109 -11.05 -4.72 18.95
CA ILE A 109 -10.59 -4.99 17.57
C ILE A 109 -10.93 -3.81 16.66
N ALA A 110 -12.11 -3.19 16.83
CA ALA A 110 -12.50 -2.01 16.07
C ALA A 110 -11.63 -0.79 16.40
N LEU A 111 -11.19 -0.66 17.66
CA LEU A 111 -10.24 0.38 18.07
C LEU A 111 -8.86 0.15 17.44
N LEU A 112 -8.36 -1.08 17.52
CA LEU A 112 -7.08 -1.44 16.91
C LEU A 112 -7.08 -1.13 15.42
N ASN A 113 -8.16 -1.46 14.70
CA ASN A 113 -8.28 -1.13 13.29
C ASN A 113 -8.18 0.39 13.04
N LEU A 114 -8.94 1.18 13.78
CA LEU A 114 -8.88 2.65 13.65
C LEU A 114 -7.49 3.21 13.96
N ILE A 115 -6.81 2.70 14.99
CA ILE A 115 -5.45 3.13 15.35
C ILE A 115 -4.47 2.77 14.22
N VAL A 116 -4.52 1.53 13.71
CA VAL A 116 -3.65 1.07 12.63
C VAL A 116 -3.85 1.93 11.38
N ASP A 117 -5.10 2.21 11.00
CA ASP A 117 -5.42 3.00 9.81
C ASP A 117 -4.93 4.46 9.95
N VAL A 118 -5.11 5.07 11.13
CA VAL A 118 -4.62 6.44 11.39
C VAL A 118 -3.09 6.51 11.38
N LEU A 119 -2.43 5.56 12.05
CA LEU A 119 -0.96 5.52 12.07
C LEU A 119 -0.40 5.26 10.66
N ALA A 120 -1.04 4.36 9.90
CA ALA A 120 -0.64 4.08 8.52
C ALA A 120 -0.77 5.32 7.64
N ALA A 121 -1.87 6.08 7.78
CA ALA A 121 -2.07 7.32 7.04
C ALA A 121 -1.01 8.39 7.37
N VAL A 122 -0.67 8.57 8.66
CA VAL A 122 0.36 9.54 9.09
C VAL A 122 1.73 9.14 8.57
N LEU A 123 2.15 7.88 8.76
CA LEU A 123 3.45 7.41 8.28
C LEU A 123 3.54 7.40 6.76
N PHE A 124 2.44 7.08 6.07
CA PHE A 124 2.38 7.16 4.62
C PHE A 124 2.57 8.60 4.15
N LEU A 125 1.92 9.57 4.78
CA LEU A 125 2.10 10.98 4.46
C LEU A 125 3.56 11.43 4.65
N MET A 126 4.19 11.05 5.76
CA MET A 126 5.61 11.33 5.99
C MET A 126 6.50 10.70 4.91
N THR A 127 6.23 9.45 4.52
CA THR A 127 6.98 8.73 3.47
C THR A 127 6.78 9.36 2.09
N ALA A 128 5.54 9.72 1.74
CA ALA A 128 5.20 10.31 0.46
C ALA A 128 5.80 11.71 0.31
N VAL A 129 5.68 12.56 1.34
CA VAL A 129 6.26 13.91 1.30
C VAL A 129 7.78 13.85 1.22
N SER A 130 8.43 13.06 2.06
CA SER A 130 9.88 12.89 2.00
C SER A 130 10.35 12.29 0.68
N GLY A 131 9.63 11.33 0.10
CA GLY A 131 9.93 10.74 -1.21
C GLY A 131 9.81 11.75 -2.35
N ILE A 132 8.75 12.58 -2.34
CA ILE A 132 8.59 13.68 -3.30
C ILE A 132 9.73 14.68 -3.17
N VAL A 133 10.13 15.05 -1.96
CA VAL A 133 11.27 15.97 -1.75
C VAL A 133 12.57 15.35 -2.28
N LEU A 134 12.83 14.07 -2.00
CA LEU A 134 14.01 13.36 -2.46
C LEU A 134 14.08 13.24 -3.99
N LEU A 135 12.93 13.18 -4.68
CA LEU A 135 12.86 13.18 -6.15
C LEU A 135 13.45 14.44 -6.77
N PHE A 136 13.33 15.59 -6.10
CA PHE A 136 13.85 16.88 -6.58
C PHE A 136 15.28 17.17 -6.09
N LEU A 137 15.83 16.35 -5.20
CA LEU A 137 17.18 16.51 -4.70
C LEU A 137 18.17 15.71 -5.54
N PRO A 138 19.28 16.30 -6.01
CA PRO A 138 20.23 15.59 -6.85
C PRO A 138 20.83 14.38 -6.11
N GLY A 139 21.02 13.28 -6.85
CA GLY A 139 21.79 12.12 -6.38
C GLY A 139 23.28 12.43 -6.22
N GLY A 140 23.99 11.65 -5.41
CA GLY A 140 25.45 11.72 -5.32
C GLY A 140 26.03 11.87 -3.91
N ARG A 141 27.31 11.54 -3.73
CA ARG A 141 27.97 11.41 -2.42
C ARG A 141 28.11 12.69 -1.61
N MET A 142 28.21 13.84 -2.29
CA MET A 142 28.39 15.14 -1.63
C MET A 142 27.09 15.94 -1.49
N THR A 143 25.94 15.28 -1.72
CA THR A 143 24.62 15.92 -1.71
C THR A 143 23.90 15.81 -0.37
N SER A 144 24.44 15.07 0.60
CA SER A 144 23.79 14.80 1.89
C SER A 144 23.49 16.06 2.70
N GLN A 145 24.31 17.10 2.52
CA GLN A 145 24.20 18.40 3.19
C GLN A 145 23.33 19.41 2.43
N ILE A 146 22.80 19.05 1.24
CA ILE A 146 21.88 19.94 0.52
C ILE A 146 20.62 20.11 1.37
N VAL A 147 20.22 21.36 1.58
CA VAL A 147 19.04 21.72 2.38
C VAL A 147 17.87 22.02 1.46
N MET A 148 16.71 21.44 1.79
CA MET A 148 15.43 21.71 1.14
C MET A 148 14.35 21.72 2.20
N LEU A 149 13.45 22.72 2.18
CA LEU A 149 12.39 22.88 3.19
C LEU A 149 12.94 22.79 4.63
N TYR A 150 14.04 23.50 4.92
CA TYR A 150 14.70 23.59 6.23
C TYR A 150 15.38 22.31 6.76
N LEU A 151 15.30 21.18 6.05
CA LEU A 151 15.95 19.92 6.44
C LEU A 151 17.03 19.53 5.43
N THR A 152 18.07 18.85 5.92
CA THR A 152 19.11 18.30 5.03
C THR A 152 18.57 17.11 4.24
N LYS A 153 19.16 16.81 3.09
CA LYS A 153 18.87 15.60 2.32
C LYS A 153 19.00 14.35 3.19
N SER A 154 20.02 14.28 4.03
CA SER A 154 20.19 13.16 4.98
C SER A 154 19.01 13.04 5.95
N THR A 155 18.45 14.16 6.41
CA THR A 155 17.28 14.16 7.28
C THR A 155 16.03 13.67 6.54
N TRP A 156 15.82 14.13 5.30
CA TRP A 156 14.72 13.63 4.46
C TRP A 156 14.82 12.14 4.19
N ASP A 157 16.03 11.63 3.94
CA ASP A 157 16.32 10.21 3.73
C ASP A 157 16.01 9.36 4.98
N ILE A 158 16.38 9.85 6.17
CA ILE A 158 16.03 9.22 7.46
C ILE A 158 14.50 9.19 7.64
N ILE A 159 13.81 10.32 7.40
CA ILE A 159 12.36 10.39 7.50
C ILE A 159 11.72 9.35 6.56
N HIS A 160 12.10 9.37 5.28
CA HIS A 160 11.56 8.47 4.25
C HIS A 160 11.75 7.00 4.63
N THR A 161 12.96 6.64 5.07
CA THR A 161 13.32 5.28 5.41
C THR A 161 12.51 4.77 6.60
N TRP A 162 12.52 5.48 7.73
CA TRP A 162 11.87 5.01 8.95
C TRP A 162 10.35 5.06 8.86
N SER A 163 9.78 6.09 8.21
CA SER A 163 8.34 6.13 7.97
C SER A 163 7.91 5.01 7.01
N GLY A 164 8.71 4.72 5.98
CA GLY A 164 8.45 3.62 5.04
C GLY A 164 8.43 2.24 5.70
N ILE A 165 9.42 1.95 6.56
CA ILE A 165 9.47 0.73 7.38
C ILE A 165 8.21 0.62 8.25
N GLY A 166 7.81 1.72 8.89
CA GLY A 166 6.59 1.74 9.71
C GLY A 166 5.31 1.49 8.89
N VAL A 167 5.20 2.05 7.68
CA VAL A 167 4.07 1.76 6.76
C VAL A 167 4.03 0.28 6.42
N ILE A 168 5.16 -0.36 6.09
CA ILE A 168 5.22 -1.78 5.75
C ILE A 168 4.67 -2.62 6.92
N ILE A 169 5.11 -2.36 8.14
CA ILE A 169 4.65 -3.07 9.34
C ILE A 169 3.14 -2.88 9.54
N LEU A 170 2.64 -1.65 9.46
CA LEU A 170 1.22 -1.35 9.68
C LEU A 170 0.33 -1.94 8.59
N VAL A 171 0.78 -1.96 7.33
CA VAL A 171 0.05 -2.59 6.22
C VAL A 171 -0.05 -4.09 6.42
N VAL A 172 1.01 -4.76 6.90
CA VAL A 172 0.93 -6.19 7.26
C VAL A 172 -0.10 -6.42 8.36
N VAL A 173 -0.10 -5.60 9.41
CA VAL A 173 -1.10 -5.68 10.49
C VAL A 173 -2.52 -5.43 9.96
N HIS A 174 -2.71 -4.41 9.11
CA HIS A 174 -3.98 -4.11 8.46
C HIS A 174 -4.48 -5.31 7.64
N LEU A 175 -3.62 -5.93 6.82
CA LEU A 175 -3.98 -7.12 6.05
C LEU A 175 -4.38 -8.30 6.94
N ILE A 176 -3.72 -8.50 8.08
CA ILE A 176 -4.08 -9.55 9.04
C ILE A 176 -5.48 -9.31 9.61
N ILE A 177 -5.79 -8.06 10.00
CA ILE A 177 -7.13 -7.68 10.51
C ILE A 177 -8.21 -7.96 9.45
N HIS A 178 -7.92 -7.65 8.19
CA HIS A 178 -8.86 -7.78 7.08
C HIS A 178 -8.87 -9.15 6.38
N TRP A 179 -8.01 -10.09 6.79
CA TRP A 179 -7.78 -11.36 6.09
C TRP A 179 -9.06 -12.19 5.87
N CYS A 180 -9.95 -12.23 6.87
CA CYS A 180 -11.22 -12.92 6.78
C CYS A 180 -12.12 -12.35 5.66
N TRP A 181 -12.11 -11.03 5.46
CA TRP A 181 -12.84 -10.39 4.37
C TRP A 181 -12.22 -10.73 3.02
N VAL A 182 -10.88 -10.59 2.90
CA VAL A 182 -10.14 -10.91 1.68
C VAL A 182 -10.45 -12.33 1.21
N ARG A 183 -10.30 -13.34 2.08
CA ARG A 183 -10.60 -14.75 1.75
C ARG A 183 -12.03 -14.96 1.29
N LYS A 184 -13.01 -14.36 1.98
CA LYS A 184 -14.44 -14.52 1.67
C LYS A 184 -14.79 -13.91 0.31
N VAL A 185 -14.27 -12.72 0.01
CA VAL A 185 -14.56 -12.04 -1.27
C VAL A 185 -13.83 -12.75 -2.42
N THR A 186 -12.56 -13.09 -2.25
CA THR A 186 -11.78 -13.83 -3.26
C THR A 186 -12.44 -15.18 -3.59
N HIS A 187 -12.87 -15.95 -2.58
CA HIS A 187 -13.58 -17.21 -2.83
C HIS A 187 -14.85 -17.00 -3.67
N LYS A 188 -15.67 -15.99 -3.35
CA LYS A 188 -16.90 -15.71 -4.11
C LYS A 188 -16.64 -15.27 -5.56
N ILE A 189 -15.53 -14.56 -5.79
CA ILE A 189 -15.14 -14.14 -7.15
C ILE A 189 -14.64 -15.35 -7.95
N LEU A 190 -13.83 -16.23 -7.36
CA LEU A 190 -13.26 -17.39 -8.04
C LEU A 190 -14.27 -18.52 -8.27
N SER A 191 -15.13 -18.81 -7.29
CA SER A 191 -16.16 -19.85 -7.42
C SER A 191 -17.13 -19.58 -8.56
N ARG A 192 -17.30 -18.30 -8.96
CA ARG A 192 -18.07 -17.91 -10.15
C ARG A 192 -17.42 -18.35 -11.45
N ASN A 193 -16.10 -18.25 -11.59
CA ASN A 193 -15.41 -18.47 -12.86
C ASN A 193 -15.39 -19.97 -13.26
N HIS A 194 -15.63 -20.87 -12.31
CA HIS A 194 -15.70 -22.31 -12.56
C HIS A 194 -17.09 -22.79 -13.01
N GLU A 195 -18.16 -21.99 -12.88
CA GLU A 195 -19.55 -22.37 -13.19
C GLU A 195 -20.03 -21.93 -14.60
N ALA A 196 -19.16 -21.47 -15.51
CA ALA A 196 -19.53 -21.14 -16.90
C ALA A 196 -18.44 -21.59 -17.89
N PRO A 197 -18.77 -22.21 -19.06
CA PRO A 197 -20.00 -22.08 -19.84
C PRO A 197 -20.81 -23.38 -20.01
N ASP A 198 -22.13 -23.31 -19.77
CA ASP A 198 -23.08 -24.25 -20.36
C ASP A 198 -23.21 -23.87 -21.84
N LEU A 199 -22.47 -24.56 -22.69
CA LEU A 199 -22.67 -24.50 -24.14
C LEU A 199 -24.06 -25.08 -24.41
N GLY A 200 -25.06 -24.20 -24.39
CA GLY A 200 -26.39 -24.45 -24.91
C GLY A 200 -26.31 -24.74 -26.40
N LEU A 201 -25.83 -25.92 -26.76
CA LEU A 201 -26.18 -26.58 -28.00
C LEU A 201 -27.64 -26.95 -27.85
N THR A 202 -28.49 -26.02 -28.28
CA THR A 202 -29.89 -26.32 -28.57
C THR A 202 -29.88 -27.45 -29.60
N GLU A 203 -30.27 -28.65 -29.17
CA GLU A 203 -30.68 -29.71 -30.08
C GLU A 203 -31.84 -29.17 -30.93
N THR A 204 -31.57 -28.88 -32.19
CA THR A 204 -32.59 -28.66 -33.20
C THR A 204 -32.99 -30.02 -33.76
N ASN A 205 -34.28 -30.34 -33.62
CA ASN A 205 -34.99 -31.46 -34.27
C ASN A 205 -34.71 -31.56 -35.76
#